data_AF-A0A349JKI7-F1
#
_entry.id   AF-A0A349JKI7-F1
#
_cell.length_a   1.000
_cell.length_b   1.000
_cell.length_c   1.000
_cell.angle_alpha   90.00
_cell.angle_beta   90.00
_cell.angle_gamma   90.00
#
_symmetry.space_group_name_H-M   'P 1'
#
loop_
_entity.id
_entity.type
_entity.pdbx_description
1 polymer ?
#
loop_
_entity_poly.entity_id
_entity_poly.type
_entity_poly.pdbx_seq_one_letter_code
_entity_poly.pdbx_strand_id
1 'polypeptide(L)'
;GNPKGIKTWEDLAKDGVKVITADPKTSGVARWNFLALWGSVIKTGGDDTKALDFTSKVYKNVPILTKDAREATDVFFKQGQGDALINYENEIILAGQKGEKPTYTIPEVNVSIDNPIAIVDKNVTKHGTKEVAEAFVKFLYTPEAQREFAKAGFRPVDATVAAEPEFAKKYPPVKTLFTAQDLGGWGEIQKKFFDDGAVFDKIQGSIKQ
;
A
#
# COMPACT_ATOMS: atom_id res chain seq x y z
N GLY A 1 6.21 18.66 -8.53
CA GLY A 1 6.35 18.23 -9.93
C GLY A 1 7.21 16.97 -10.01
N ASN A 2 7.45 16.40 -11.20
CA ASN A 2 8.29 15.19 -11.38
C ASN A 2 9.60 15.50 -12.15
N PRO A 3 10.56 16.26 -11.55
CA PRO A 3 11.79 16.67 -12.23
C PRO A 3 12.72 15.50 -12.56
N LYS A 4 12.61 14.39 -11.82
CA LYS A 4 13.43 13.17 -12.03
C LYS A 4 12.79 12.17 -13.01
N GLY A 5 11.62 12.48 -13.57
CA GLY A 5 10.96 11.65 -14.57
C GLY A 5 10.59 10.25 -14.08
N ILE A 6 10.28 10.10 -12.77
CA ILE A 6 9.94 8.83 -12.13
C ILE A 6 8.59 8.34 -12.66
N LYS A 7 8.56 7.12 -13.22
CA LYS A 7 7.37 6.52 -13.84
C LYS A 7 7.17 5.07 -13.42
N THR A 8 8.24 4.33 -13.15
CA THR A 8 8.19 2.90 -12.83
C THR A 8 8.81 2.60 -11.47
N TRP A 9 8.65 1.36 -10.99
CA TRP A 9 9.28 0.90 -9.76
C TRP A 9 10.81 0.96 -9.86
N GLU A 10 11.37 0.61 -11.02
CA GLU A 10 12.81 0.61 -11.29
C GLU A 10 13.43 2.01 -11.13
N ASP A 11 12.68 3.06 -11.45
CA ASP A 11 13.13 4.44 -11.29
C ASP A 11 13.41 4.80 -9.83
N LEU A 12 12.74 4.16 -8.87
CA LEU A 12 12.94 4.40 -7.44
C LEU A 12 14.30 3.93 -6.93
N ALA A 13 14.94 3.01 -7.66
CA ALA A 13 16.26 2.47 -7.32
C ALA A 13 17.42 3.27 -7.93
N LYS A 14 17.14 4.31 -8.72
CA LYS A 14 18.17 5.14 -9.35
C LYS A 14 18.91 5.98 -8.32
N ASP A 15 20.21 6.17 -8.55
CA ASP A 15 21.03 7.01 -7.69
C ASP A 15 20.49 8.44 -7.59
N GLY A 16 20.54 8.98 -6.38
CA GLY A 16 20.09 10.33 -6.09
C GLY A 16 18.57 10.50 -5.98
N VAL A 17 17.75 9.47 -6.24
CA VAL A 17 16.30 9.51 -5.93
C VAL A 17 16.10 9.36 -4.41
N LYS A 18 15.20 10.15 -3.84
CA LYS A 18 14.77 10.06 -2.45
C LYS A 18 13.34 9.57 -2.38
N VAL A 19 13.11 8.45 -1.71
CA VAL A 19 11.80 7.79 -1.61
C VAL A 19 11.25 7.97 -0.21
N ILE A 20 10.01 8.42 -0.09
CA ILE A 20 9.28 8.46 1.18
C ILE A 20 8.35 7.24 1.26
N THR A 21 8.46 6.50 2.36
CA THR A 21 7.57 5.39 2.72
C THR A 21 7.54 5.24 4.24
N ALA A 22 6.50 4.60 4.77
CA ALA A 22 6.42 4.25 6.18
C ALA A 22 7.26 3.00 6.53
N ASP A 23 7.41 2.72 7.82
CA ASP A 23 8.14 1.57 8.37
C ASP A 23 7.28 0.28 8.39
N PRO A 24 7.69 -0.82 7.72
CA PRO A 24 7.00 -2.12 7.77
C PRO A 24 6.86 -2.73 9.16
N LYS A 25 7.70 -2.33 10.13
CA LYS A 25 7.62 -2.80 11.52
C LYS A 25 6.47 -2.16 12.29
N THR A 26 6.08 -0.93 11.97
CA THR A 26 5.01 -0.20 12.67
C THR A 26 3.74 -0.02 11.85
N SER A 27 3.81 -0.15 10.52
CA SER A 27 2.76 0.27 9.61
C SER A 27 2.33 -0.84 8.65
N GLY A 28 1.02 -1.08 8.59
CA GLY A 28 0.43 -2.00 7.61
C GLY A 28 0.65 -1.56 6.16
N VAL A 29 0.57 -0.24 5.86
CA VAL A 29 0.83 0.27 4.50
C VAL A 29 2.24 -0.04 4.04
N ALA A 30 3.20 0.05 4.95
CA ALA A 30 4.59 -0.13 4.61
C ALA A 30 4.91 -1.57 4.25
N ARG A 31 4.18 -2.53 4.84
CA ARG A 31 4.25 -3.94 4.43
C ARG A 31 3.74 -4.10 3.00
N TRP A 32 2.60 -3.49 2.65
CA TRP A 32 2.12 -3.51 1.27
C TRP A 32 3.07 -2.82 0.29
N ASN A 33 3.66 -1.67 0.66
CA ASN A 33 4.67 -0.98 -0.14
C ASN A 33 5.89 -1.88 -0.39
N PHE A 34 6.38 -2.57 0.64
CA PHE A 34 7.45 -3.55 0.52
C PHE A 34 7.06 -4.68 -0.46
N LEU A 35 5.85 -5.23 -0.31
CA LEU A 35 5.38 -6.31 -1.20
C LEU A 35 5.20 -5.83 -2.64
N ALA A 36 4.79 -4.58 -2.87
CA ALA A 36 4.70 -4.00 -4.21
C ALA A 36 6.08 -3.94 -4.88
N LEU A 37 7.12 -3.50 -4.15
CA LEU A 37 8.50 -3.48 -4.63
C LEU A 37 9.05 -4.89 -4.89
N TRP A 38 8.85 -5.81 -3.96
CA TRP A 38 9.31 -7.19 -4.12
C TRP A 38 8.59 -7.88 -5.29
N GLY A 39 7.27 -7.76 -5.30
CA GLY A 39 6.40 -8.38 -6.30
C GLY A 39 6.57 -7.79 -7.69
N SER A 40 6.97 -6.52 -7.84
CA SER A 40 7.26 -5.94 -9.16
C SER A 40 8.37 -6.71 -9.89
N VAL A 41 9.36 -7.21 -9.15
CA VAL A 41 10.45 -8.03 -9.68
C VAL A 41 10.01 -9.47 -9.92
N ILE A 42 9.33 -10.09 -8.95
CA ILE A 42 8.87 -11.49 -9.09
C ILE A 42 7.88 -11.64 -10.26
N LYS A 43 6.94 -10.70 -10.41
CA LYS A 43 5.90 -10.77 -11.45
C LYS A 43 6.41 -10.43 -12.85
N THR A 44 7.62 -9.89 -12.96
CA THR A 44 8.30 -9.64 -14.25
C THR A 44 9.36 -10.71 -14.58
N GLY A 45 9.36 -11.83 -13.86
CA GLY A 45 10.25 -12.97 -14.12
C GLY A 45 11.59 -12.94 -13.36
N GLY A 46 11.74 -12.02 -12.41
CA GLY A 46 12.85 -12.03 -11.46
C GLY A 46 12.69 -13.12 -10.38
N ASP A 47 13.79 -13.41 -9.70
CA ASP A 47 13.83 -14.32 -8.56
C ASP A 47 13.99 -13.54 -7.24
N ASP A 48 13.98 -14.25 -6.11
CA ASP A 48 14.16 -13.66 -4.78
C ASP A 48 15.49 -12.89 -4.63
N THR A 49 16.54 -13.31 -5.33
CA THR A 49 17.84 -12.64 -5.29
C THR A 49 17.77 -11.27 -5.96
N LYS A 50 17.17 -11.20 -7.15
CA LYS A 50 16.94 -9.92 -7.86
C LYS A 50 15.97 -9.03 -7.10
N ALA A 51 14.91 -9.60 -6.52
CA ALA A 51 13.95 -8.86 -5.73
C ALA A 51 14.60 -8.26 -4.47
N LEU A 52 15.49 -9.02 -3.82
CA LEU A 52 16.28 -8.54 -2.69
C LEU A 52 17.20 -7.38 -3.10
N ASP A 53 17.97 -7.52 -4.18
CA ASP A 53 18.87 -6.47 -4.65
C ASP A 53 18.11 -5.19 -5.00
N PHE A 54 17.04 -5.31 -5.79
CA PHE A 54 16.18 -4.19 -6.17
C PHE A 54 15.57 -3.50 -4.96
N THR A 55 14.92 -4.26 -4.07
CA THR A 55 14.27 -3.71 -2.88
C THR A 55 15.29 -3.05 -1.96
N SER A 56 16.48 -3.62 -1.81
CA SER A 56 17.58 -3.03 -1.05
C SER A 56 18.01 -1.68 -1.61
N LYS A 57 18.14 -1.56 -2.94
CA LYS A 57 18.49 -0.29 -3.60
C LYS A 57 17.42 0.77 -3.37
N VAL A 58 16.14 0.42 -3.45
CA VAL A 58 15.05 1.36 -3.14
C VAL A 58 15.11 1.80 -1.69
N TYR A 59 15.31 0.88 -0.73
CA TYR A 59 15.40 1.26 0.69
C TYR A 59 16.67 2.07 1.02
N LYS A 60 17.78 1.92 0.29
CA LYS A 60 18.94 2.84 0.39
C LYS A 60 18.57 4.28 0.02
N ASN A 61 17.59 4.44 -0.86
CA ASN A 61 17.07 5.74 -1.27
C ASN A 61 16.00 6.29 -0.30
N VAL A 62 15.68 5.59 0.80
CA VAL A 62 14.70 6.04 1.81
C VAL A 62 15.44 6.76 2.95
N PRO A 63 15.36 8.11 3.04
CA PRO A 63 16.11 8.86 4.07
C PRO A 63 15.49 8.72 5.46
N ILE A 64 14.19 8.46 5.54
CA ILE A 64 13.45 8.30 6.79
C ILE A 64 12.30 7.32 6.58
N LEU A 65 12.15 6.37 7.51
CA LEU A 65 10.96 5.55 7.61
C LEU A 65 9.99 6.23 8.58
N THR A 66 8.85 6.65 8.07
CA THR A 66 7.80 7.30 8.88
C THR A 66 6.99 6.27 9.66
N LYS A 67 6.34 6.69 10.75
CA LYS A 67 5.58 5.79 11.62
C LYS A 67 4.38 5.16 10.89
N ASP A 68 3.72 5.91 10.02
CA ASP A 68 2.52 5.49 9.30
C ASP A 68 2.30 6.23 7.96
N ALA A 69 1.26 5.82 7.21
CA ALA A 69 0.89 6.37 5.91
C ALA A 69 0.63 7.89 5.93
N ARG A 70 0.05 8.39 7.02
CA ARG A 70 -0.36 9.79 7.13
C ARG A 70 0.86 10.66 7.31
N GLU A 71 1.78 10.24 8.18
CA GLU A 71 3.04 10.93 8.38
C GLU A 71 3.88 10.95 7.08
N ALA A 72 3.92 9.85 6.33
CA ALA A 72 4.58 9.81 5.01
C ALA A 72 4.02 10.88 4.04
N THR A 73 2.69 11.02 4.00
CA THR A 73 2.00 12.04 3.20
C THR A 73 2.38 13.46 3.64
N ASP A 74 2.41 13.72 4.95
CA ASP A 74 2.76 15.05 5.49
C ASP A 74 4.23 15.41 5.23
N VAL A 75 5.15 14.46 5.38
CA VAL A 75 6.58 14.63 5.03
C VAL A 75 6.74 14.98 3.54
N PHE A 76 6.00 14.30 2.66
CA PHE A 76 6.11 14.55 1.23
C PHE A 76 5.47 15.87 0.79
N PHE A 77 4.18 16.10 1.10
CA PHE A 77 3.44 17.25 0.57
C PHE A 77 3.67 18.54 1.37
N LYS A 78 3.65 18.46 2.71
CA LYS A 78 3.73 19.67 3.54
C LYS A 78 5.16 20.09 3.82
N GLN A 79 6.07 19.13 4.02
CA GLN A 79 7.47 19.42 4.30
C GLN A 79 8.33 19.44 3.02
N GLY A 80 7.77 19.05 1.87
CA GLY A 80 8.46 19.09 0.58
C GLY A 80 9.67 18.16 0.50
N GLN A 81 9.64 17.04 1.21
CA GLN A 81 10.75 16.09 1.26
C GLN A 81 10.53 14.91 0.30
N GLY A 82 11.63 14.43 -0.28
CA GLY A 82 11.62 13.30 -1.20
C GLY A 82 11.27 13.66 -2.64
N ASP A 83 11.53 12.74 -3.55
CA ASP A 83 11.21 12.86 -4.98
C ASP A 83 10.00 12.00 -5.35
N ALA A 84 9.75 10.92 -4.61
CA ALA A 84 8.60 10.04 -4.76
C ALA A 84 8.06 9.59 -3.40
N LEU A 85 6.74 9.42 -3.32
CA LEU A 85 6.04 8.84 -2.17
C LEU A 85 5.40 7.53 -2.61
N ILE A 86 5.70 6.43 -1.90
CA ILE A 86 4.95 5.17 -2.02
C ILE A 86 3.90 5.16 -0.93
N ASN A 87 2.62 5.17 -1.29
CA ASN A 87 1.52 5.15 -0.34
C ASN A 87 0.26 4.54 -0.96
N TYR A 88 -0.78 4.35 -0.15
CA TYR A 88 -2.07 3.89 -0.65
C TYR A 88 -2.74 4.89 -1.61
N GLU A 89 -3.44 4.38 -2.61
CA GLU A 89 -4.23 5.18 -3.55
C GLU A 89 -5.28 6.04 -2.82
N ASN A 90 -5.95 5.49 -1.79
CA ASN A 90 -6.94 6.24 -1.01
C ASN A 90 -6.32 7.42 -0.23
N GLU A 91 -5.07 7.30 0.25
CA GLU A 91 -4.39 8.40 0.95
C GLU A 91 -4.00 9.52 -0.01
N ILE A 92 -3.58 9.19 -1.23
CA ILE A 92 -3.29 10.18 -2.28
C ILE A 92 -4.58 10.89 -2.73
N ILE A 93 -5.67 10.16 -2.90
CA ILE A 93 -6.99 10.75 -3.23
C ILE A 93 -7.44 11.69 -2.11
N LEU A 94 -7.30 11.27 -0.85
CA LEU A 94 -7.66 12.09 0.31
C LEU A 94 -6.80 13.36 0.41
N ALA A 95 -5.50 13.28 0.11
CA ALA A 95 -4.65 14.47 0.03
C ALA A 95 -5.20 15.48 -1.00
N GLY A 96 -5.59 14.99 -2.19
CA GLY A 96 -6.25 15.80 -3.21
C GLY A 96 -7.55 16.46 -2.74
N GLN A 97 -8.39 15.71 -2.01
CA GLN A 97 -9.63 16.24 -1.42
C GLN A 97 -9.36 17.31 -0.34
N LYS A 98 -8.19 17.28 0.31
CA LYS A 98 -7.76 18.26 1.31
C LYS A 98 -7.06 19.49 0.72
N GLY A 99 -7.05 19.61 -0.60
CA GLY A 99 -6.51 20.79 -1.31
C GLY A 99 -5.07 20.64 -1.79
N GLU A 100 -4.42 19.49 -1.52
CA GLU A 100 -3.16 19.17 -2.19
C GLU A 100 -3.41 18.92 -3.68
N LYS A 101 -2.35 19.02 -4.49
CA LYS A 101 -2.43 18.77 -5.95
C LYS A 101 -1.54 17.59 -6.34
N PRO A 102 -1.83 16.37 -5.84
CA PRO A 102 -1.01 15.22 -6.12
C PRO A 102 -1.08 14.86 -7.61
N THR A 103 0.08 14.59 -8.19
CA THR A 103 0.19 13.83 -9.43
C THR A 103 0.72 12.46 -9.06
N TYR A 104 -0.02 11.39 -9.36
CA TYR A 104 0.40 10.02 -9.07
C TYR A 104 0.25 9.13 -10.28
N THR A 105 1.07 8.07 -10.30
CA THR A 105 1.06 7.04 -11.33
C THR A 105 0.71 5.73 -10.65
N ILE A 106 -0.11 4.91 -11.30
CA ILE A 106 -0.37 3.54 -10.88
C ILE A 106 0.53 2.64 -11.74
N PRO A 107 1.55 1.98 -11.17
CA PRO A 107 2.44 1.12 -11.94
C PRO A 107 1.72 -0.06 -12.58
N GLU A 108 2.24 -0.57 -13.71
CA GLU A 108 1.61 -1.69 -14.44
C GLU A 108 1.51 -2.96 -13.59
N VAL A 109 2.54 -3.22 -12.78
CA VAL A 109 2.58 -4.29 -11.79
C VAL A 109 2.33 -3.69 -10.42
N ASN A 110 1.31 -4.15 -9.72
CA ASN A 110 0.99 -3.67 -8.38
C ASN A 110 0.33 -4.76 -7.53
N VAL A 111 0.21 -4.50 -6.23
CA VAL A 111 -0.42 -5.41 -5.26
C VAL A 111 -1.84 -4.95 -4.93
N SER A 112 -2.77 -5.91 -4.86
CA SER A 112 -4.10 -5.69 -4.30
C SER A 112 -3.98 -5.53 -2.79
N ILE A 113 -4.45 -4.41 -2.28
CA ILE A 113 -4.47 -4.11 -0.86
C ILE A 113 -5.85 -4.46 -0.32
N ASP A 114 -5.93 -5.54 0.43
CA ASP A 114 -7.16 -5.94 1.10
C ASP A 114 -7.17 -5.39 2.53
N ASN A 115 -8.25 -4.68 2.90
CA ASN A 115 -8.45 -4.16 4.25
C ASN A 115 -9.50 -5.00 4.97
N PRO A 116 -9.09 -6.02 5.77
CA PRO A 116 -10.03 -6.94 6.38
C PRO A 116 -10.82 -6.30 7.51
N ILE A 117 -12.07 -6.72 7.64
CA ILE A 117 -12.97 -6.34 8.74
C ILE A 117 -13.31 -7.62 9.51
N ALA A 118 -13.27 -7.55 10.84
CA ALA A 118 -13.59 -8.67 11.71
C ALA A 118 -14.40 -8.22 12.93
N ILE A 119 -15.31 -9.10 13.37
CA ILE A 119 -16.03 -8.95 14.62
C ILE A 119 -15.18 -9.58 15.73
N VAL A 120 -15.05 -8.88 16.86
CA VAL A 120 -14.33 -9.42 18.02
C VAL A 120 -15.33 -10.12 18.94
N ASP A 121 -15.48 -11.44 18.77
CA ASP A 121 -16.51 -12.26 19.45
C ASP A 121 -16.59 -12.02 20.96
N LYS A 122 -15.45 -12.05 21.65
CA LYS A 122 -15.38 -11.83 23.10
C LYS A 122 -15.98 -10.48 23.53
N ASN A 123 -15.76 -9.43 22.73
CA ASN A 123 -16.24 -8.09 23.05
C ASN A 123 -17.74 -7.96 22.79
N VAL A 124 -18.22 -8.47 21.64
CA VAL A 124 -19.64 -8.37 21.30
C VAL A 124 -20.51 -9.24 22.20
N THR A 125 -20.00 -10.39 22.66
CA THR A 125 -20.66 -11.21 23.68
C THR A 125 -20.71 -10.47 25.02
N LYS A 126 -19.59 -9.92 25.48
CA LYS A 126 -19.52 -9.18 26.76
C LYS A 126 -20.46 -7.97 26.79
N HIS A 127 -20.59 -7.26 25.67
CA HIS A 127 -21.37 -6.02 25.59
C HIS A 127 -22.81 -6.22 25.07
N GLY A 128 -23.19 -7.44 24.68
CA GLY A 128 -24.51 -7.70 24.10
C GLY A 128 -24.75 -7.04 22.75
N THR A 129 -23.68 -6.74 21.99
CA THR A 129 -23.74 -5.98 20.73
C THR A 129 -23.53 -6.84 19.48
N LYS A 130 -23.68 -8.17 19.59
CA LYS A 130 -23.39 -9.10 18.48
C LYS A 130 -24.25 -8.81 17.25
N GLU A 131 -25.56 -8.68 17.43
CA GLU A 131 -26.50 -8.46 16.33
C GLU A 131 -26.20 -7.17 15.56
N VAL A 132 -26.03 -6.05 16.29
CA VAL A 132 -25.73 -4.75 15.66
C VAL A 132 -24.35 -4.73 14.99
N ALA A 133 -23.35 -5.41 15.55
CA ALA A 133 -22.02 -5.52 14.94
C ALA A 133 -22.06 -6.35 13.65
N GLU A 134 -22.79 -7.47 13.64
CA GLU A 134 -22.99 -8.28 12.43
C GLU A 134 -23.77 -7.52 11.35
N ALA A 135 -24.82 -6.80 11.74
CA ALA A 135 -25.57 -5.94 10.83
C ALA A 135 -24.69 -4.84 10.23
N PHE A 136 -23.84 -4.21 11.05
CA PHE A 136 -22.90 -3.20 10.59
C PHE A 136 -21.90 -3.77 9.58
N VAL A 137 -21.26 -4.91 9.87
CA VAL A 137 -20.32 -5.53 8.93
C VAL A 137 -21.02 -5.90 7.61
N LYS A 138 -22.24 -6.46 7.66
CA LYS A 138 -23.03 -6.76 6.45
C LYS A 138 -23.34 -5.49 5.66
N PHE A 139 -23.70 -4.41 6.34
CA PHE A 139 -23.99 -3.12 5.70
C PHE A 139 -22.79 -2.59 4.90
N LEU A 140 -21.56 -2.75 5.39
CA LEU A 140 -20.35 -2.31 4.69
C LEU A 140 -20.16 -2.95 3.30
N TYR A 141 -20.79 -4.09 3.03
CA TYR A 141 -20.77 -4.77 1.73
C TYR A 141 -21.99 -4.48 0.85
N THR A 142 -22.90 -3.62 1.28
CA THR A 142 -24.03 -3.19 0.44
C THR A 142 -23.56 -2.21 -0.64
N PRO A 143 -24.27 -2.12 -1.79
CA PRO A 143 -23.96 -1.12 -2.80
C PRO A 143 -23.94 0.32 -2.26
N GLU A 144 -24.78 0.63 -1.27
CA GLU A 144 -24.80 1.94 -0.61
C GLU A 144 -23.46 2.25 0.07
N ALA A 145 -23.01 1.38 0.98
CA ALA A 145 -21.73 1.59 1.66
C ALA A 145 -20.54 1.56 0.69
N GLN A 146 -20.58 0.69 -0.32
CA GLN A 146 -19.51 0.56 -1.32
C GLN A 146 -19.36 1.83 -2.17
N ARG A 147 -20.46 2.54 -2.48
CA ARG A 147 -20.38 3.86 -3.11
C ARG A 147 -19.71 4.89 -2.22
N GLU A 148 -19.99 4.88 -0.92
CA GLU A 148 -19.33 5.79 0.02
C GLU A 148 -17.83 5.50 0.16
N PHE A 149 -17.44 4.22 0.21
CA PHE A 149 -16.02 3.82 0.13
C PHE A 149 -15.36 4.33 -1.16
N ALA A 150 -16.03 4.16 -2.30
CA ALA A 150 -15.55 4.63 -3.59
C ALA A 150 -15.41 6.16 -3.67
N LYS A 151 -16.31 6.93 -3.04
CA LYS A 151 -16.16 8.38 -2.90
C LYS A 151 -14.96 8.74 -2.01
N ALA A 152 -14.78 8.03 -0.91
CA ALA A 152 -13.70 8.22 0.06
C ALA A 152 -12.30 7.80 -0.44
N GLY A 153 -12.19 7.17 -1.61
CA GLY A 153 -10.90 6.83 -2.23
C GLY A 153 -10.56 5.34 -2.22
N PHE A 154 -11.43 4.49 -1.68
CA PHE A 154 -11.21 3.05 -1.61
C PHE A 154 -11.83 2.37 -2.82
N ARG A 155 -11.13 1.40 -3.42
CA ARG A 155 -11.69 0.60 -4.52
C ARG A 155 -12.83 -0.27 -3.97
N PRO A 156 -14.07 -0.16 -4.51
CA PRO A 156 -15.18 -0.97 -4.05
C PRO A 156 -14.98 -2.44 -4.46
N VAL A 157 -15.41 -3.36 -3.60
CA VAL A 157 -15.39 -4.81 -3.85
C VAL A 157 -16.69 -5.31 -4.48
N ASP A 158 -17.77 -4.51 -4.41
CA ASP A 158 -19.00 -4.78 -5.14
C ASP A 158 -18.78 -4.50 -6.64
N ALA A 159 -18.93 -5.54 -7.47
CA ALA A 159 -18.65 -5.46 -8.89
C ALA A 159 -19.62 -4.53 -9.65
N THR A 160 -20.86 -4.39 -9.19
CA THR A 160 -21.83 -3.47 -9.80
C THR A 160 -21.42 -2.03 -9.52
N VAL A 161 -21.06 -1.70 -8.28
CA VAL A 161 -20.55 -0.38 -7.93
C VAL A 161 -19.22 -0.10 -8.63
N ALA A 162 -18.27 -1.04 -8.65
CA ALA A 162 -16.99 -0.87 -9.34
C ALA A 162 -17.13 -0.57 -10.84
N ALA A 163 -18.18 -1.10 -11.48
CA ALA A 163 -18.48 -0.88 -12.89
C ALA A 163 -19.20 0.45 -13.18
N GLU A 164 -19.64 1.20 -12.16
CA GLU A 164 -20.27 2.50 -12.39
C GLU A 164 -19.28 3.47 -13.06
N PRO A 165 -19.69 4.24 -14.09
CA PRO A 165 -18.77 5.02 -14.92
C PRO A 165 -17.87 5.99 -14.15
N GLU A 166 -18.37 6.58 -13.06
CA GLU A 166 -17.60 7.49 -12.21
C GLU A 166 -16.46 6.78 -11.48
N PHE A 167 -16.67 5.54 -11.03
CA PHE A 167 -15.67 4.76 -10.29
C PHE A 167 -14.72 4.02 -11.22
N ALA A 168 -15.20 3.49 -12.34
CA ALA A 168 -14.34 2.88 -13.36
C ALA A 168 -13.33 3.88 -13.93
N LYS A 169 -13.72 5.16 -14.08
CA LYS A 169 -12.80 6.24 -14.48
C LYS A 169 -11.82 6.63 -13.37
N LYS A 170 -12.28 6.63 -12.12
CA LYS A 170 -11.45 7.01 -10.95
C LYS A 170 -10.41 5.95 -10.61
N TYR A 171 -10.77 4.67 -10.78
CA TYR A 171 -9.95 3.51 -10.43
C TYR A 171 -9.62 2.70 -11.68
N PRO A 172 -8.66 3.13 -12.50
CA PRO A 172 -8.30 2.40 -13.69
C PRO A 172 -7.82 0.99 -13.33
N PRO A 173 -8.06 -0.01 -14.20
CA PRO A 173 -7.59 -1.36 -13.98
C PRO A 173 -6.06 -1.41 -14.00
N VAL A 174 -5.49 -2.25 -13.13
CA VAL A 174 -4.05 -2.50 -13.07
C VAL A 174 -3.74 -3.72 -13.95
N LYS A 175 -2.79 -3.59 -14.87
CA LYS A 175 -2.46 -4.61 -15.87
C LYS A 175 -2.02 -5.93 -15.25
N THR A 176 -1.20 -5.86 -14.20
CA THR A 176 -0.76 -7.03 -13.43
C THR A 176 -0.96 -6.75 -11.95
N LEU A 177 -2.17 -7.06 -11.47
CA LEU A 177 -2.52 -6.96 -10.06
C LEU A 177 -2.35 -8.32 -9.39
N PHE A 178 -1.38 -8.44 -8.49
CA PHE A 178 -1.20 -9.65 -7.69
C PHE A 178 -1.71 -9.45 -6.27
N THR A 179 -1.92 -10.54 -5.55
CA THR A 179 -2.46 -10.56 -4.18
C THR A 179 -1.43 -11.07 -3.19
N ALA A 180 -1.71 -10.94 -1.89
CA ALA A 180 -0.90 -11.60 -0.87
C ALA A 180 -0.86 -13.15 -1.04
N GLN A 181 -1.92 -13.75 -1.61
CA GLN A 181 -1.97 -15.20 -1.84
C GLN A 181 -0.98 -15.66 -2.92
N ASP A 182 -0.72 -14.82 -3.92
CA ASP A 182 0.33 -15.07 -4.91
C ASP A 182 1.75 -15.16 -4.30
N LEU A 183 1.91 -14.71 -3.05
CA LEU A 183 3.16 -14.76 -2.28
C LEU A 183 3.09 -15.78 -1.12
N GLY A 184 2.11 -16.70 -1.14
CA GLY A 184 1.93 -17.72 -0.10
C GLY A 184 1.05 -17.30 1.08
N GLY A 185 0.46 -16.11 1.02
CA GLY A 185 -0.43 -15.58 2.06
C GLY A 185 0.32 -14.98 3.26
N TRP A 186 -0.45 -14.31 4.13
CA TRP A 186 0.12 -13.47 5.20
C TRP A 186 0.98 -14.22 6.21
N GLY A 187 0.73 -15.52 6.43
CA GLY A 187 1.55 -16.35 7.31
C GLY A 187 2.98 -16.55 6.79
N GLU A 188 3.15 -16.78 5.48
CA GLU A 188 4.46 -16.91 4.85
C GLU A 188 5.13 -15.55 4.66
N ILE A 189 4.36 -14.55 4.23
CA ILE A 189 4.82 -13.16 4.08
C ILE A 189 5.43 -12.64 5.39
N GLN A 190 4.73 -12.80 6.52
CA GLN A 190 5.17 -12.32 7.82
C GLN A 190 6.52 -12.96 8.20
N LYS A 191 6.62 -14.28 8.10
CA LYS A 191 7.85 -15.05 8.40
C LYS A 191 9.01 -14.68 7.49
N LYS A 192 8.76 -14.58 6.18
CA LYS A 192 9.80 -14.33 5.18
C LYS A 192 10.32 -12.89 5.27
N PHE A 193 9.43 -11.92 5.44
CA PHE A 193 9.78 -10.51 5.25
C PHE A 193 9.86 -9.68 6.51
N PHE A 194 9.05 -9.94 7.54
CA PHE A 194 8.80 -8.96 8.59
C PHE A 194 9.07 -9.43 10.03
N ASP A 195 9.21 -10.74 10.27
CA ASP A 195 9.68 -11.27 11.56
C ASP A 195 11.08 -10.74 11.92
N ASP A 196 11.48 -10.90 13.18
CA ASP A 196 12.79 -10.44 13.63
C ASP A 196 13.92 -11.22 12.93
N GLY A 197 14.85 -10.49 12.34
CA GLY A 197 15.94 -11.05 11.52
C GLY A 197 15.50 -11.50 10.12
N ALA A 198 14.25 -11.22 9.72
CA ALA A 198 13.74 -11.51 8.39
C ALA A 198 14.35 -10.59 7.32
N VAL A 199 13.89 -10.73 6.06
CA VAL A 199 14.46 -10.02 4.92
C VAL A 199 14.50 -8.50 5.13
N PHE A 200 13.44 -7.89 5.68
CA PHE A 200 13.44 -6.44 5.92
C PHE A 200 14.56 -6.01 6.88
N ASP A 201 14.78 -6.75 7.97
CA ASP A 201 15.84 -6.43 8.94
C ASP A 201 17.23 -6.58 8.33
N LYS A 202 17.43 -7.58 7.45
CA LYS A 202 18.68 -7.75 6.71
C LYS A 202 18.95 -6.57 5.77
N ILE A 203 17.91 -6.08 5.09
CA ILE A 203 18.00 -4.88 4.23
C ILE A 203 18.41 -3.68 5.09
N GLN A 204 17.69 -3.42 6.19
CA GLN A 204 17.98 -2.30 7.08
C GLN A 204 19.39 -2.39 7.69
N GLY A 205 19.82 -3.59 8.09
CA GLY A 205 21.17 -3.84 8.60
C GLY A 205 22.26 -3.53 7.57
N SER A 206 22.02 -3.82 6.29
CA SER A 206 22.98 -3.54 5.20
C SER A 206 23.09 -2.06 4.81
N ILE A 207 22.10 -1.24 5.18
CA ILE A 207 22.06 0.21 4.92
C ILE A 207 22.75 1.00 6.03
N LYS A 208 22.70 0.49 7.26
CA LYS A 208 23.33 1.14 8.43
C LYS A 208 24.86 0.93 8.48
N GLN A 209 25.40 0.02 7.67
CA GLN A 209 26.83 -0.23 7.51
C GLN A 209 27.40 0.64 6.39
#